data_AF-A0A1Q7USU4-F1
#
_entry.id   AF-A0A1Q7USU4-F1
#
_cell.length_a   1.000
_cell.length_b   1.000
_cell.length_c   1.000
_cell.angle_alpha   90.00
_cell.angle_beta   90.00
_cell.angle_gamma   90.00
#
_symmetry.space_group_name_H-M   'P 1'
#
loop_
_entity.id
_entity.type
_entity.pdbx_description
1 polymer ?
#
loop_
_entity_poly.entity_id
_entity_poly.type
_entity_poly.pdbx_seq_one_letter_code
_entity_poly.pdbx_strand_id
1 'polypeptide(L)'
;MSTLPHWNGFHARLEGLGVNVEAARRRGQLTVVDADELLPRFMRDAIPDPAIFPGVFGDVVAEARARGGYRKVRVWGEMVNVLWERGDVDASMNLEDQFDQLIKKRDIAIFCSFLMDNFNDDVHTRMLPRLGTNHSHLIPVEDYARLEHAVADALRETVGPEEARVLEDQLLSRYRPPFNMPRSQALLLALRQFLPTVADPVLRRSRELYTASGTA
;
A
#
# COMPACT_ATOMS: atom_id res chain seq x y z
N MET A 1 -7.07 10.90 -11.30
CA MET A 1 -6.77 9.88 -12.33
C MET A 1 -5.41 10.23 -12.92
N SER A 2 -4.38 9.43 -12.63
CA SER A 2 -3.00 9.84 -12.92
C SER A 2 -2.07 8.68 -13.29
N THR A 3 -2.44 7.88 -14.29
CA THR A 3 -1.58 6.81 -14.82
C THR A 3 -0.34 7.36 -15.54
N LEU A 4 -0.52 8.27 -16.49
CA LEU A 4 0.60 8.92 -17.18
C LEU A 4 1.39 9.90 -16.29
N PRO A 5 0.77 10.77 -15.47
CA PRO A 5 1.49 11.62 -14.53
C PRO A 5 2.31 10.83 -13.50
N HIS A 6 1.78 9.73 -12.95
CA HIS A 6 2.56 8.88 -12.04
C HIS A 6 3.75 8.26 -12.76
N TRP A 7 3.54 7.70 -13.96
CA TRP A 7 4.65 7.17 -14.76
C TRP A 7 5.73 8.22 -15.02
N ASN A 8 5.37 9.45 -15.37
CA ASN A 8 6.34 10.53 -15.59
C ASN A 8 7.16 10.84 -14.34
N GLY A 9 6.52 10.85 -13.16
CA GLY A 9 7.20 10.99 -11.87
C GLY A 9 8.17 9.84 -11.59
N PHE A 10 7.73 8.59 -11.79
CA PHE A 10 8.59 7.41 -11.63
C PHE A 10 9.76 7.40 -12.61
N HIS A 11 9.51 7.72 -13.88
CA HIS A 11 10.54 7.80 -14.91
C HIS A 11 11.65 8.77 -14.49
N ALA A 12 11.29 10.00 -14.15
CA ALA A 12 12.24 11.02 -13.71
C ALA A 12 13.02 10.58 -12.46
N ARG A 13 12.34 9.95 -11.49
CA ARG A 13 12.99 9.45 -10.27
C ARG A 13 13.95 8.29 -10.55
N LEU A 14 13.57 7.35 -11.42
CA LEU A 14 14.43 6.24 -11.83
C LEU A 14 15.69 6.75 -12.52
N GLU A 15 15.57 7.71 -13.44
CA GLU A 15 16.71 8.34 -14.11
C GLU A 15 17.61 9.08 -13.12
N GLY A 16 17.02 9.83 -12.17
CA GLY A 16 17.76 10.50 -11.10
C GLY A 16 18.53 9.54 -10.18
N LEU A 17 18.09 8.28 -10.09
CA LEU A 17 18.79 7.20 -9.39
C LEU A 17 19.81 6.45 -10.28
N GLY A 18 20.05 6.91 -11.51
CA GLY A 18 21.00 6.33 -12.45
C GLY A 18 20.47 5.16 -13.28
N VAL A 19 19.15 4.89 -13.24
CA VAL A 19 18.54 3.84 -14.05
C VAL A 19 18.30 4.38 -15.46
N ASN A 20 18.96 3.79 -16.46
CA ASN A 20 18.62 4.05 -17.86
C ASN A 20 17.33 3.31 -18.22
N VAL A 21 16.19 4.02 -18.12
CA VAL A 21 14.84 3.48 -18.30
C VAL A 21 14.66 2.88 -19.69
N GLU A 22 15.05 3.61 -20.74
CA GLU A 22 14.90 3.14 -22.12
C GLU A 22 15.76 1.90 -22.42
N ALA A 23 16.98 1.83 -21.88
CA ALA A 23 17.77 0.60 -21.98
C ALA A 23 17.15 -0.55 -21.19
N ALA A 24 16.51 -0.28 -20.05
CA ALA A 24 15.82 -1.30 -19.24
C ALA A 24 14.60 -1.86 -19.98
N ARG A 25 13.83 -1.00 -20.66
CA ARG A 25 12.71 -1.40 -21.51
C ARG A 25 13.19 -2.21 -22.72
N ARG A 26 14.19 -1.72 -23.46
CA ARG A 26 14.73 -2.42 -24.65
C ARG A 26 15.25 -3.81 -24.32
N ARG A 27 15.92 -3.98 -23.16
CA ARG A 27 16.42 -5.29 -22.74
C ARG A 27 15.37 -6.15 -22.04
N GLY A 28 14.12 -5.70 -21.89
CA GLY A 28 13.04 -6.45 -21.25
C GLY A 28 13.06 -6.47 -19.72
N GLN A 29 13.91 -5.66 -19.07
CA GLN A 29 13.97 -5.61 -17.60
C GLN A 29 12.85 -4.77 -16.98
N LEU A 30 12.27 -3.86 -17.77
CA LEU A 30 11.16 -3.00 -17.34
C LEU A 30 10.03 -3.07 -18.37
N THR A 31 8.85 -3.44 -17.90
CA THR A 31 7.60 -3.37 -18.66
C THR A 31 6.71 -2.34 -17.99
N VAL A 32 6.14 -1.43 -18.79
CA VAL A 32 5.20 -0.42 -18.32
C VAL A 32 3.88 -0.71 -19.01
N VAL A 33 2.81 -0.83 -18.22
CA VAL A 33 1.46 -1.07 -18.71
C VAL A 33 0.56 -0.01 -18.12
N ASP A 34 -0.19 0.67 -18.97
CA ASP A 34 -1.12 1.71 -18.54
C ASP A 34 -2.33 1.06 -17.85
N ALA A 35 -2.61 1.49 -16.61
CA ALA A 35 -3.74 0.99 -15.84
C ALA A 35 -5.10 1.37 -16.45
N ASP A 36 -5.22 2.56 -17.07
CA ASP A 36 -6.44 3.00 -17.74
C ASP A 36 -6.69 2.21 -19.04
N GLU A 37 -5.63 1.67 -19.66
CA GLU A 37 -5.77 0.76 -20.80
C GLU A 37 -5.99 -0.71 -20.41
N LEU A 38 -5.44 -1.15 -19.27
CA LEU A 38 -5.50 -2.55 -18.85
C LEU A 38 -6.78 -2.87 -18.07
N LEU A 39 -7.20 -2.00 -17.15
CA LEU A 39 -8.41 -2.19 -16.34
C LEU A 39 -9.64 -2.52 -17.20
N PRO A 40 -10.01 -1.74 -18.24
CA PRO A 40 -11.23 -1.99 -19.00
C PRO A 40 -11.29 -3.37 -19.68
N ARG A 41 -10.14 -4.03 -19.87
CA ARG A 41 -10.06 -5.34 -20.55
C ARG A 41 -10.68 -6.48 -19.73
N PHE A 42 -10.76 -6.32 -18.41
CA PHE A 42 -11.30 -7.33 -17.51
C PHE A 42 -12.41 -6.81 -16.60
N MET A 43 -12.91 -5.59 -16.79
CA MET A 43 -14.06 -5.07 -16.05
C MET A 43 -15.38 -5.46 -16.75
N ARG A 44 -16.37 -5.89 -15.95
CA ARG A 44 -17.75 -6.18 -16.36
C ARG A 44 -18.69 -5.62 -15.31
N ASP A 45 -19.72 -4.86 -15.72
CA ASP A 45 -20.68 -4.27 -14.79
C ASP A 45 -20.04 -3.54 -13.59
N ALA A 46 -18.96 -2.79 -13.86
CA ALA A 46 -18.14 -2.06 -12.89
C ALA A 46 -17.37 -2.91 -11.85
N ILE A 47 -17.29 -4.24 -12.00
CA ILE A 47 -16.47 -5.13 -11.16
C ILE A 47 -15.43 -5.90 -11.99
N PRO A 48 -14.25 -6.24 -11.44
CA PRO A 48 -13.29 -7.11 -12.13
C PRO A 48 -13.87 -8.51 -12.35
N ASP A 49 -13.81 -9.01 -13.58
CA ASP A 49 -14.31 -10.34 -13.94
C ASP A 49 -13.28 -11.42 -13.60
N PRO A 50 -13.59 -12.34 -12.64
CA PRO A 50 -12.67 -13.37 -12.19
C PRO A 50 -12.34 -14.44 -13.24
N ALA A 51 -13.14 -14.57 -14.30
CA ALA A 51 -12.85 -15.46 -15.41
C ALA A 51 -11.88 -14.83 -16.43
N ILE A 52 -11.83 -13.50 -16.54
CA ILE A 52 -11.04 -12.78 -17.56
C ILE A 52 -9.69 -12.31 -16.99
N PHE A 53 -9.70 -11.73 -15.80
CA PHE A 53 -8.51 -11.08 -15.20
C PHE A 53 -7.27 -12.00 -15.14
N PRO A 54 -7.35 -13.28 -14.70
CA PRO A 54 -6.17 -14.13 -14.60
C PRO A 54 -5.47 -14.38 -15.93
N GLY A 55 -6.21 -14.38 -17.04
CA GLY A 55 -5.68 -14.49 -18.40
C GLY A 55 -4.97 -13.21 -18.81
N VAL A 56 -5.67 -12.07 -18.72
CA VAL A 56 -5.13 -10.75 -19.10
C VAL A 56 -3.84 -10.43 -18.34
N PHE A 57 -3.84 -10.58 -17.02
CA PHE A 57 -2.63 -10.33 -16.23
C PHE A 57 -1.57 -11.41 -16.43
N GLY A 58 -1.98 -12.65 -16.68
CA GLY A 58 -1.08 -13.76 -17.00
C GLY A 58 -0.24 -13.49 -18.26
N ASP A 59 -0.86 -12.90 -19.29
CA ASP A 59 -0.21 -12.53 -20.53
C ASP A 59 0.82 -11.41 -20.32
N VAL A 60 0.48 -10.39 -19.51
CA VAL A 60 1.43 -9.32 -19.13
C VAL A 60 2.68 -9.91 -18.45
N VAL A 61 2.49 -10.83 -17.50
CA VAL A 61 3.61 -11.49 -16.81
C VAL A 61 4.41 -12.39 -17.76
N ALA A 62 3.75 -13.10 -18.68
CA ALA A 62 4.40 -13.94 -19.67
C ALA A 62 5.26 -13.11 -20.63
N GLU A 63 4.74 -11.99 -21.12
CA GLU A 63 5.47 -11.04 -21.97
C GLU A 63 6.69 -10.46 -21.25
N ALA A 64 6.55 -10.07 -19.98
CA ALA A 64 7.65 -9.58 -19.17
C ALA A 64 8.77 -10.62 -18.99
N ARG A 65 8.42 -11.91 -18.84
CA ARG A 65 9.41 -13.00 -18.71
C ARG A 65 10.08 -13.37 -20.02
N ALA A 66 9.35 -13.29 -21.13
CA ALA A 66 9.86 -13.66 -22.45
C ALA A 66 10.96 -12.70 -22.93
N ARG A 67 10.93 -11.44 -22.47
CA ARG A 67 11.88 -10.40 -22.87
C ARG A 67 13.09 -10.40 -21.93
N GLY A 68 14.28 -10.68 -22.46
CA GLY A 68 15.54 -10.39 -21.75
C GLY A 68 16.05 -11.41 -20.74
N GLY A 69 15.43 -12.59 -20.63
CA GLY A 69 15.90 -13.67 -19.75
C GLY A 69 15.66 -13.47 -18.25
N TYR A 70 14.86 -12.46 -17.87
CA TYR A 70 14.51 -12.18 -16.48
C TYR A 70 13.37 -13.08 -15.99
N ARG A 71 13.72 -14.13 -15.23
CA ARG A 71 12.74 -15.13 -14.75
C ARG A 71 11.85 -14.63 -13.61
N LYS A 72 12.40 -13.81 -12.71
CA LYS A 72 11.68 -13.26 -11.55
C LYS A 72 11.01 -11.95 -11.94
N VAL A 73 9.70 -11.87 -11.71
CA VAL A 73 8.91 -10.66 -12.00
C VAL A 73 8.45 -10.04 -10.69
N ARG A 74 8.64 -8.73 -10.57
CA ARG A 74 8.06 -7.89 -9.53
C ARG A 74 7.11 -6.92 -10.20
N VAL A 75 5.91 -6.80 -9.68
CA VAL A 75 4.88 -5.92 -10.22
C VAL A 75 4.61 -4.84 -9.19
N TRP A 76 4.66 -3.60 -9.62
CA TRP A 76 4.11 -2.48 -8.88
C TRP A 76 2.92 -1.98 -9.68
N GLY A 77 1.81 -1.66 -9.02
CA GLY A 77 0.59 -1.28 -9.72
C GLY A 77 -0.36 -0.43 -8.91
N GLU A 78 -1.05 0.45 -9.63
CA GLU A 78 -2.01 1.40 -9.09
C GLU A 78 -3.46 1.09 -9.48
N MET A 79 -3.73 0.03 -10.26
CA MET A 79 -5.08 -0.28 -10.75
C MET A 79 -6.11 -0.36 -9.61
N VAL A 80 -5.71 -0.92 -8.47
CA VAL A 80 -6.56 -1.01 -7.28
C VAL A 80 -6.82 0.38 -6.69
N ASN A 81 -5.80 1.24 -6.63
CA ASN A 81 -5.95 2.63 -6.19
C ASN A 81 -6.79 3.47 -7.15
N VAL A 82 -6.68 3.23 -8.45
CA VAL A 82 -7.53 3.91 -9.45
C VAL A 82 -9.00 3.62 -9.19
N LEU A 83 -9.37 2.36 -8.92
CA LEU A 83 -10.75 1.99 -8.54
C LEU A 83 -11.16 2.63 -7.19
N TRP A 84 -10.25 2.62 -6.22
CA TRP A 84 -10.46 3.23 -4.92
C TRP A 84 -10.75 4.74 -5.01
N GLU A 85 -9.92 5.50 -5.71
CA GLU A 85 -10.08 6.96 -5.85
C GLU A 85 -11.34 7.35 -6.64
N ARG A 86 -11.89 6.43 -7.46
CA ARG A 86 -13.18 6.60 -8.12
C ARG A 86 -14.38 6.36 -7.20
N GLY A 87 -14.15 5.84 -5.99
CA GLY A 87 -15.20 5.46 -5.04
C GLY A 87 -15.70 4.02 -5.23
N ASP A 88 -15.12 3.25 -6.16
CA ASP A 88 -15.51 1.87 -6.46
C ASP A 88 -14.83 0.89 -5.49
N VAL A 89 -15.13 1.03 -4.19
CA VAL A 89 -14.47 0.29 -3.11
C VAL A 89 -14.61 -1.22 -3.29
N ASP A 90 -15.80 -1.71 -3.66
CA ASP A 90 -16.05 -3.13 -3.87
C ASP A 90 -15.23 -3.69 -5.04
N ALA A 91 -15.12 -2.94 -6.14
CA ALA A 91 -14.30 -3.32 -7.29
C ALA A 91 -12.81 -3.35 -6.94
N SER A 92 -12.35 -2.35 -6.18
CA SER A 92 -10.98 -2.25 -5.68
C SER A 92 -10.62 -3.47 -4.81
N MET A 93 -11.45 -3.79 -3.82
CA MET A 93 -11.22 -4.94 -2.93
C MET A 93 -11.37 -6.29 -3.63
N ASN A 94 -12.29 -6.39 -4.60
CA ASN A 94 -12.42 -7.58 -5.43
C ASN A 94 -11.15 -7.83 -6.26
N LEU A 95 -10.56 -6.78 -6.84
CA LEU A 95 -9.32 -6.89 -7.60
C LEU A 95 -8.16 -7.38 -6.71
N GLU A 96 -8.08 -6.90 -5.46
CA GLU A 96 -7.08 -7.37 -4.50
C GLU A 96 -7.22 -8.87 -4.19
N ASP A 97 -8.44 -9.38 -4.03
CA ASP A 97 -8.65 -10.80 -3.80
C ASP A 97 -8.23 -11.65 -5.01
N GLN A 98 -8.49 -11.16 -6.21
CA GLN A 98 -8.06 -11.83 -7.42
C GLN A 98 -6.53 -11.82 -7.56
N PHE A 99 -5.87 -10.72 -7.20
CA PHE A 99 -4.41 -10.64 -7.12
C PHE A 99 -3.84 -11.66 -6.13
N ASP A 100 -4.36 -11.71 -4.91
CA ASP A 100 -3.94 -12.67 -3.89
C ASP A 100 -4.05 -14.13 -4.35
N GLN A 101 -5.17 -14.47 -5.00
CA GLN A 101 -5.36 -15.80 -5.59
C GLN A 101 -4.35 -16.11 -6.72
N LEU A 102 -3.96 -15.09 -7.48
CA LEU A 102 -3.05 -15.22 -8.61
C LEU A 102 -1.58 -15.34 -8.17
N ILE A 103 -1.14 -14.52 -7.21
CA ILE A 103 0.23 -14.56 -6.69
C ILE A 103 0.51 -15.87 -5.95
N LYS A 104 -0.49 -16.47 -5.29
CA LYS A 104 -0.34 -17.79 -4.66
C LYS A 104 -0.02 -18.90 -5.67
N LYS A 105 -0.35 -18.69 -6.94
CA LYS A 105 -0.13 -19.66 -8.04
C LYS A 105 1.09 -19.33 -8.90
N ARG A 106 1.73 -18.17 -8.71
CA ARG A 106 2.82 -17.68 -9.57
C ARG A 106 3.98 -17.17 -8.73
N ASP A 107 5.22 -17.47 -9.14
CA ASP A 107 6.43 -16.90 -8.51
C ASP A 107 6.62 -15.42 -8.94
N ILE A 108 5.77 -14.55 -8.38
CA ILE A 108 5.79 -13.09 -8.56
C ILE A 108 5.56 -12.40 -7.21
N ALA A 109 6.11 -11.20 -7.06
CA ALA A 109 5.78 -10.30 -5.95
C ALA A 109 5.01 -9.10 -6.48
N ILE A 110 3.91 -8.73 -5.81
CA ILE A 110 3.09 -7.56 -6.17
C ILE A 110 3.18 -6.53 -5.05
N PHE A 111 3.35 -5.28 -5.46
CA PHE A 111 3.36 -4.09 -4.62
C PHE A 111 2.17 -3.23 -5.03
N CYS A 112 1.04 -3.42 -4.35
CA CYS A 112 -0.13 -2.58 -4.51
C CYS A 112 0.15 -1.21 -3.88
N SER A 113 -0.01 -0.15 -4.64
CA SER A 113 0.10 1.22 -4.13
C SER A 113 -1.27 1.78 -3.82
N PHE A 114 -1.41 2.44 -2.68
CA PHE A 114 -2.62 3.17 -2.30
C PHE A 114 -2.26 4.60 -1.91
N LEU A 115 -2.96 5.58 -2.48
CA LEU A 115 -2.96 6.92 -1.95
C LEU A 115 -3.95 6.98 -0.79
N MET A 116 -3.42 6.87 0.42
CA MET A 116 -4.22 6.92 1.63
C MET A 116 -3.57 7.78 2.70
N ASP A 117 -4.42 8.47 3.43
CA ASP A 117 -4.03 9.15 4.64
C ASP A 117 -3.94 8.13 5.78
N ASN A 118 -2.72 7.78 6.15
CA ASN A 118 -2.44 6.82 7.20
C ASN A 118 -2.93 7.26 8.60
N PHE A 119 -3.44 8.48 8.76
CA PHE A 119 -4.04 8.95 10.01
C PHE A 119 -5.55 9.14 9.90
N ASN A 120 -6.17 8.72 8.79
CA ASN A 120 -7.62 8.80 8.61
C ASN A 120 -8.31 7.65 9.35
N ASP A 121 -9.44 7.95 9.99
CA ASP A 121 -10.17 6.99 10.81
C ASP A 121 -10.77 5.84 9.99
N ASP A 122 -11.41 6.13 8.85
CA ASP A 122 -11.98 5.11 7.96
C ASP A 122 -10.90 4.19 7.40
N VAL A 123 -9.69 4.71 7.15
CA VAL A 123 -8.54 3.91 6.74
C VAL A 123 -8.14 2.90 7.83
N HIS A 124 -8.09 3.32 9.09
CA HIS A 124 -7.75 2.44 10.23
C HIS A 124 -8.86 1.46 10.60
N THR A 125 -10.12 1.86 10.47
CA THR A 125 -11.26 1.03 10.89
C THR A 125 -11.71 0.02 9.84
N ARG A 126 -11.55 0.35 8.55
CA ARG A 126 -12.07 -0.49 7.45
C ARG A 126 -10.97 -0.96 6.50
N MET A 127 -10.20 -0.03 5.96
CA MET A 127 -9.31 -0.32 4.84
C MET A 127 -8.10 -1.17 5.26
N LEU A 128 -7.33 -0.74 6.25
CA LEU A 128 -6.14 -1.46 6.70
C LEU A 128 -6.46 -2.87 7.24
N PRO A 129 -7.52 -3.07 8.05
CA PRO A 129 -7.97 -4.42 8.41
C PRO A 129 -8.31 -5.28 7.20
N ARG A 130 -8.95 -4.70 6.18
CA ARG A 130 -9.33 -5.42 4.96
C ARG A 130 -8.13 -5.80 4.09
N LEU A 131 -7.16 -4.89 3.91
CA LEU A 131 -5.88 -5.20 3.25
C LEU A 131 -5.09 -6.24 4.06
N GLY A 132 -5.28 -6.26 5.37
CA GLY A 132 -4.76 -7.27 6.31
C GLY A 132 -5.06 -8.71 5.92
N THR A 133 -6.12 -8.97 5.16
CA THR A 133 -6.53 -10.35 4.84
C THR A 133 -5.82 -10.92 3.62
N ASN A 134 -5.18 -10.09 2.79
CA ASN A 134 -4.58 -10.49 1.53
C ASN A 134 -3.18 -9.90 1.27
N HIS A 135 -2.71 -8.95 2.09
CA HIS A 135 -1.35 -8.43 2.02
C HIS A 135 -0.44 -9.04 3.08
N SER A 136 0.84 -9.16 2.74
CA SER A 136 1.87 -9.64 3.66
C SER A 136 2.65 -8.51 4.34
N HIS A 137 2.69 -7.32 3.73
CA HIS A 137 3.45 -6.17 4.21
C HIS A 137 2.64 -4.90 3.99
N LEU A 138 2.63 -4.02 4.99
CA LEU A 138 2.32 -2.62 4.82
C LEU A 138 3.63 -1.85 4.89
N ILE A 139 3.95 -1.15 3.82
CA ILE A 139 5.15 -0.34 3.68
C ILE A 139 4.68 1.13 3.71
N PRO A 140 4.43 1.71 4.90
CA PRO A 140 3.99 3.10 4.99
C PRO A 140 5.20 4.03 4.82
N VAL A 141 4.94 5.28 4.41
CA VAL A 141 5.78 6.50 4.49
C VAL A 141 7.26 6.43 4.07
N GLU A 142 7.73 7.51 3.42
CA GLU A 142 9.14 7.66 3.04
C GLU A 142 10.08 7.82 4.26
N ASP A 143 9.56 8.28 5.40
CA ASP A 143 10.32 8.56 6.62
C ASP A 143 9.71 7.86 7.85
N TYR A 144 10.26 6.68 8.17
CA TYR A 144 9.84 5.89 9.32
C TYR A 144 10.12 6.58 10.65
N ALA A 145 11.25 7.29 10.77
CA ALA A 145 11.64 7.94 12.01
C ALA A 145 10.69 9.08 12.33
N ARG A 146 10.30 9.88 11.32
CA ARG A 146 9.29 10.94 11.50
C ARG A 146 7.95 10.37 11.95
N LEU A 147 7.50 9.26 11.36
CA LEU A 147 6.26 8.60 11.77
C LEU A 147 6.36 8.09 13.21
N GLU A 148 7.47 7.45 13.57
CA GLU A 148 7.70 6.92 14.91
C GLU A 148 7.68 8.02 15.98
N HIS A 149 8.38 9.13 15.76
CA HIS A 149 8.36 10.28 16.68
C HIS A 149 6.95 10.87 16.81
N ALA A 150 6.26 11.11 15.70
CA ALA A 150 4.91 11.70 15.72
C ALA A 150 3.91 10.83 16.49
N VAL A 151 3.95 9.50 16.32
CA VAL A 151 3.05 8.58 17.03
C VAL A 151 3.40 8.48 18.51
N ALA A 152 4.69 8.40 18.84
CA ALA A 152 5.14 8.32 20.23
C ALA A 152 4.78 9.58 21.02
N ASP A 153 5.00 10.77 20.45
CA ASP A 153 4.68 12.04 21.09
C ASP A 153 3.17 12.24 21.19
N ALA A 154 2.40 11.90 20.14
CA ALA A 154 0.94 11.92 20.20
C ALA A 154 0.38 11.04 21.30
N LEU A 155 0.93 9.83 21.49
CA LEU A 155 0.52 8.95 22.57
C LEU A 155 0.85 9.56 23.94
N ARG A 156 2.07 10.07 24.14
CA ARG A 156 2.49 10.73 25.39
C ARG A 156 1.63 11.93 25.73
N GLU A 157 1.33 12.78 24.76
CA GLU A 157 0.46 13.95 24.97
C GLU A 157 -0.99 13.56 25.26
N THR A 158 -1.45 12.41 24.77
CA THR A 158 -2.84 11.96 24.96
C THR A 158 -3.07 11.30 26.32
N VAL A 159 -2.15 10.42 26.75
CA VAL A 159 -2.36 9.60 27.96
C VAL A 159 -1.40 9.92 29.11
N GLY A 160 -0.37 10.73 28.88
CA GLY A 160 0.73 10.95 29.82
C GLY A 160 1.95 10.08 29.52
N PRO A 161 3.17 10.51 29.90
CA PRO A 161 4.41 9.82 29.51
C PRO A 161 4.59 8.44 30.14
N GLU A 162 4.16 8.25 31.38
CA GLU A 162 4.26 6.96 32.08
C GLU A 162 3.24 5.95 31.51
N GLU A 163 1.98 6.37 31.38
CA GLU A 163 0.91 5.56 30.79
C GLU A 163 1.22 5.19 29.34
N ALA A 164 1.76 6.11 28.54
CA ALA A 164 2.12 5.84 27.15
C ALA A 164 3.08 4.66 27.02
N ARG A 165 4.13 4.62 27.84
CA ARG A 165 5.12 3.52 27.84
C ARG A 165 4.47 2.19 28.20
N VAL A 166 3.64 2.18 29.24
CA VAL A 166 2.93 0.96 29.68
C VAL A 166 1.97 0.47 28.62
N LEU A 167 1.18 1.37 28.02
CA LEU A 167 0.24 1.03 26.97
C LEU A 167 0.95 0.48 25.74
N GLU A 168 2.03 1.11 25.29
CA GLU A 168 2.80 0.64 24.14
C GLU A 168 3.28 -0.81 24.33
N ASP A 169 3.93 -1.10 25.45
CA ASP A 169 4.44 -2.45 25.74
C ASP A 169 3.31 -3.49 25.83
N GLN A 170 2.20 -3.14 26.48
CA GLN A 170 1.05 -4.03 26.61
C GLN A 170 0.33 -4.27 25.29
N LEU A 171 0.16 -3.24 24.47
CA LEU A 171 -0.54 -3.33 23.19
C LEU A 171 0.29 -4.12 22.19
N LEU A 172 1.59 -3.81 22.05
CA LEU A 172 2.45 -4.48 21.08
C LEU A 172 2.75 -5.94 21.44
N SER A 173 2.73 -6.30 22.73
CA SER A 173 2.87 -7.71 23.13
C SER A 173 1.61 -8.55 22.82
N ARG A 174 0.42 -7.94 22.85
CA ARG A 174 -0.87 -8.62 22.63
C ARG A 174 -1.34 -8.57 21.19
N TYR A 175 -1.09 -7.48 20.49
CA TYR A 175 -1.51 -7.29 19.12
C TYR A 175 -0.80 -8.28 18.20
N ARG A 176 -1.55 -8.82 17.24
CA ARG A 176 -1.03 -9.70 16.19
C ARG A 176 -1.29 -8.99 14.87
N PRO A 177 -0.30 -8.27 14.33
CA PRO A 177 -0.50 -7.50 13.12
C PRO A 177 -0.83 -8.44 11.95
N PRO A 178 -1.82 -8.11 11.12
CA PRO A 178 -2.24 -8.98 10.01
C PRO A 178 -1.21 -9.04 8.87
N PHE A 179 -0.34 -8.04 8.78
CA PHE A 179 0.83 -8.01 7.89
C PHE A 179 2.05 -7.46 8.63
N ASN A 180 3.24 -7.67 8.09
CA ASN A 180 4.46 -7.02 8.58
C ASN A 180 4.37 -5.51 8.36
N MET A 181 4.68 -4.73 9.38
CA MET A 181 4.61 -3.27 9.35
C MET A 181 5.55 -2.63 10.39
N PRO A 182 5.84 -1.32 10.28
CA PRO A 182 6.58 -0.60 11.31
C PRO A 182 5.87 -0.63 12.67
N ARG A 183 6.67 -0.53 13.74
CA ARG A 183 6.18 -0.60 15.14
C ARG A 183 5.12 0.45 15.44
N SER A 184 5.34 1.69 15.03
CA SER A 184 4.39 2.80 15.21
C SER A 184 3.05 2.53 14.53
N GLN A 185 3.07 1.91 13.34
CA GLN A 185 1.85 1.52 12.64
C GLN A 185 1.10 0.40 13.37
N ALA A 186 1.82 -0.61 13.86
CA ALA A 186 1.23 -1.68 14.66
C ALA A 186 0.60 -1.13 15.95
N LEU A 187 1.23 -0.14 16.57
CA LEU A 187 0.70 0.54 17.76
C LEU A 187 -0.61 1.28 17.47
N LEU A 188 -0.70 2.02 16.36
CA LEU A 188 -1.93 2.71 15.96
C LEU A 188 -3.09 1.72 15.73
N LEU A 189 -2.84 0.61 15.04
CA LEU A 189 -3.86 -0.41 14.82
C LEU A 189 -4.23 -1.15 16.12
N ALA A 190 -3.25 -1.38 17.02
CA ALA A 190 -3.52 -1.97 18.33
C ALA A 190 -4.36 -1.04 19.21
N LEU A 191 -4.05 0.26 19.24
CA LEU A 191 -4.88 1.28 19.90
C LEU A 191 -6.29 1.25 19.33
N ARG A 192 -6.44 1.25 18.01
CA ARG A 192 -7.76 1.18 17.36
C ARG A 192 -8.54 -0.07 17.78
N GLN A 193 -7.88 -1.22 17.84
CA GLN A 193 -8.52 -2.48 18.20
C GLN A 193 -8.93 -2.55 19.68
N PHE A 194 -8.04 -2.13 20.59
CA PHE A 194 -8.20 -2.39 22.02
C PHE A 194 -8.66 -1.17 22.83
N LEU A 195 -8.37 0.05 22.37
CA LEU A 195 -8.63 1.32 23.06
C LEU A 195 -9.12 2.39 22.07
N PRO A 196 -10.27 2.18 21.38
CA PRO A 196 -10.71 3.06 20.30
C PRO A 196 -10.91 4.53 20.73
N THR A 197 -11.28 4.77 21.98
CA THR A 197 -11.43 6.13 22.54
C THR A 197 -10.10 6.87 22.69
N VAL A 198 -8.99 6.15 22.81
CA VAL A 198 -7.63 6.69 22.82
C VAL A 198 -7.07 6.79 21.40
N ALA A 199 -7.47 5.88 20.50
CA ALA A 199 -6.99 5.85 19.13
C ALA A 199 -7.32 7.14 18.35
N ASP A 200 -8.55 7.66 18.45
CA ASP A 200 -8.98 8.88 17.75
C ASP A 200 -8.09 10.10 18.04
N PRO A 201 -7.89 10.51 19.31
CA PRO A 201 -7.03 11.64 19.62
C PRO A 201 -5.57 11.39 19.23
N VAL A 202 -5.07 10.16 19.39
CA VAL A 202 -3.69 9.81 18.99
C VAL A 202 -3.51 9.93 17.48
N LEU A 203 -4.43 9.41 16.65
CA LEU A 203 -4.35 9.52 15.19
C LEU A 203 -4.39 10.98 14.73
N ARG A 204 -5.32 11.77 15.26
CA ARG A 204 -5.44 13.19 14.95
C ARG A 204 -4.16 13.94 15.32
N ARG A 205 -3.63 13.71 16.52
CA ARG A 205 -2.41 14.39 16.99
C ARG A 205 -1.16 13.93 16.24
N SER A 206 -1.06 12.64 15.92
CA SER A 206 0.04 12.09 15.10
C SER A 206 0.08 12.76 13.74
N ARG A 207 -1.08 13.00 13.11
CA ARG A 207 -1.19 13.73 11.84
C ARG A 207 -0.61 15.14 11.95
N GLU A 208 -0.99 15.90 12.97
CA GLU A 208 -0.51 17.27 13.20
C GLU A 208 1.02 17.32 13.38
N LEU A 209 1.57 16.42 14.18
CA LEU A 209 3.02 16.36 14.45
C LEU A 209 3.81 15.90 13.22
N TYR A 210 3.27 14.93 12.48
CA TYR A 210 3.91 14.39 11.28
C TYR A 210 3.98 15.43 10.15
N THR A 211 2.93 16.22 9.95
CA THR A 211 2.90 17.27 8.92
C THR A 211 3.77 18.47 9.30
N ALA A 212 3.77 18.89 10.56
CA ALA A 212 4.60 19.99 11.06
C ALA A 212 6.11 19.70 10.91
N SER A 213 6.51 18.44 11.07
CA SER A 213 7.91 18.01 10.96
C SER A 213 8.39 17.87 9.51
N GLY A 214 7.50 17.96 8.51
CA GLY A 214 7.82 17.83 7.09
C GLY A 214 8.01 19.15 6.34
N THR A 215 7.76 20.29 6.99
CA THR A 215 7.86 21.63 6.40
C THR A 215 9.17 22.38 6.77
N ALA A 216 10.14 21.67 7.34
CA ALA A 216 11.48 22.17 7.67
C ALA A 216 12.50 21.67 6.64
#